data_AF-A0A2E4W448-F1
#
_entry.id   AF-A0A2E4W448-F1
#
_cell.length_a   1.000
_cell.length_b   1.000
_cell.length_c   1.000
_cell.angle_alpha   90.00
_cell.angle_beta   90.00
_cell.angle_gamma   90.00
#
_symmetry.space_group_name_H-M   'P 1'
#
loop_
_entity.id
_entity.type
_entity.pdbx_description
1 polymer ?
#
loop_
_entity_poly.entity_id
_entity_poly.type
_entity_poly.pdbx_seq_one_letter_code
_entity_poly.pdbx_strand_id
1 'polypeptide(L)'
;MSDVIATDTEALEVDSSILEFYELHIGTGTNNVLYFHPGKDLDGSDANKDITFDGEVYVAMPILMEGIEKKSDGAMAKPTLTIANVESIIKNSSDFKTRMDVTSGDDAWDASFEGQDINTDNFTIDSLVGSRVVRRKTFEKYTGNATVYEFPKETYIIDRISSKNLLFIELELSSPADMSGYRVPSRVIIGKYCPWLYQGNADNPTKSACYWKGTEQVTADDLNYTFYFTKDDEPLVLLTHFTGGSNTAFYKGTWANGTTYAVGEYVVLNGIYYRSEYDSNTGNSPALLQYWQIVRTYSTWSGSTTYNINTDPRKSDYVRHSNQVWRNVKASNLNITPGTDPTAWVRGDVCGKMLKSCKIRYQAAPKAIGNSRNVDGVPDANFNTYASLPFGGFPASRKFG
;
A
#
# COMPACT_ATOMS: atom_id res chain seq x y z
N MET A 1 -20.53 3.16 2.85
CA MET A 1 -21.98 2.94 3.02
C MET A 1 -22.36 1.92 1.96
N SER A 2 -22.99 0.81 2.33
CA SER A 2 -23.48 -0.15 1.35
C SER A 2 -24.67 0.44 0.59
N ASP A 3 -24.83 0.11 -0.69
CA ASP A 3 -25.89 0.64 -1.56
C ASP A 3 -27.30 0.37 -0.98
N VAL A 4 -27.43 -0.72 -0.22
CA VAL A 4 -28.67 -1.14 0.46
C VAL A 4 -29.12 -0.15 1.54
N ILE A 5 -28.20 0.34 2.38
CA ILE A 5 -28.54 1.27 3.48
C ILE A 5 -28.87 2.66 2.96
N ALA A 6 -28.19 3.09 1.89
CA ALA A 6 -28.50 4.34 1.22
C ALA A 6 -29.94 4.31 0.67
N THR A 7 -30.33 3.19 0.05
CA THR A 7 -31.68 3.00 -0.48
C THR A 7 -32.74 3.00 0.62
N ASP A 8 -32.49 2.32 1.74
CA ASP A 8 -33.41 2.31 2.88
C ASP A 8 -33.54 3.66 3.57
N THR A 9 -32.46 4.45 3.61
CA THR A 9 -32.47 5.79 4.21
C THR A 9 -33.26 6.79 3.34
N GLU A 10 -33.30 6.57 2.03
CA GLU A 10 -34.00 7.43 1.06
C GLU A 10 -35.46 6.98 0.80
N ALA A 11 -35.89 5.86 1.39
CA ALA A 11 -37.25 5.37 1.26
C ALA A 11 -38.28 6.33 1.90
N LEU A 12 -39.42 6.49 1.24
CA LEU A 12 -40.54 7.34 1.71
C LEU A 12 -41.18 6.81 3.01
N GLU A 13 -41.00 5.52 3.31
CA GLU A 13 -41.46 4.88 4.53
C GLU A 13 -40.28 4.15 5.17
N VAL A 14 -39.98 4.49 6.43
CA VAL A 14 -38.96 3.82 7.24
C VAL A 14 -39.65 2.74 8.07
N ASP A 15 -39.60 1.49 7.61
CA ASP A 15 -40.26 0.33 8.23
C ASP A 15 -39.47 -0.28 9.41
N SER A 16 -38.37 0.36 9.84
CA SER A 16 -37.49 -0.20 10.88
C SER A 16 -36.78 0.89 11.67
N SER A 17 -36.72 0.73 12.99
CA SER A 17 -36.03 1.67 13.87
C SER A 17 -34.51 1.63 13.68
N ILE A 18 -33.84 2.75 13.93
CA ILE A 18 -32.36 2.79 13.96
C ILE A 18 -31.91 2.37 15.36
N LEU A 19 -31.04 1.36 15.40
CA LEU A 19 -30.36 0.91 16.60
C LEU A 19 -28.94 1.43 16.64
N GLU A 20 -28.47 1.74 17.85
CA GLU A 20 -27.12 2.18 18.12
C GLU A 20 -26.39 1.15 18.97
N PHE A 21 -25.12 0.95 18.66
CA PHE A 21 -24.25 0.00 19.32
C PHE A 21 -22.92 0.68 19.64
N TYR A 22 -22.32 0.29 20.77
CA TYR A 22 -21.05 0.82 21.25
C TYR A 22 -20.09 -0.33 21.53
N GLU A 23 -18.88 -0.22 20.99
CA GLU A 23 -17.78 -1.14 21.24
C GLU A 23 -16.68 -0.37 21.99
N LEU A 24 -16.32 -0.82 23.20
CA LEU A 24 -15.25 -0.23 24.01
C LEU A 24 -14.03 -1.16 23.97
N HIS A 25 -12.99 -0.71 23.29
CA HIS A 25 -11.70 -1.40 23.24
C HIS A 25 -10.80 -0.92 24.37
N ILE A 26 -10.45 -1.83 25.27
CA ILE A 26 -9.60 -1.55 26.43
C ILE A 26 -8.17 -1.99 26.11
N GLY A 27 -7.22 -1.05 26.15
CA GLY A 27 -5.81 -1.35 25.89
C GLY A 27 -5.54 -1.99 24.53
N THR A 28 -4.52 -2.86 24.48
CA THR A 28 -4.12 -3.67 23.33
C THR A 28 -4.40 -5.14 23.58
N GLY A 29 -4.83 -5.87 22.57
CA GLY A 29 -5.19 -7.28 22.65
C GLY A 29 -6.02 -7.69 21.45
N THR A 30 -6.26 -8.99 21.29
CA THR A 30 -7.16 -9.56 20.29
C THR A 30 -8.60 -9.61 20.81
N ASN A 31 -8.76 -9.92 22.09
CA ASN A 31 -10.02 -10.09 22.79
C ASN A 31 -10.11 -9.08 23.95
N ASN A 32 -10.33 -7.82 23.58
CA ASN A 32 -10.25 -6.69 24.50
C ASN A 32 -11.43 -5.72 24.38
N VAL A 33 -12.57 -6.22 23.90
CA VAL A 33 -13.72 -5.40 23.51
C VAL A 33 -14.90 -5.66 24.43
N LEU A 34 -15.58 -4.60 24.85
CA LEU A 34 -16.89 -4.67 25.50
C LEU A 34 -17.99 -4.13 24.56
N TYR A 35 -19.15 -4.77 24.50
CA TYR A 35 -20.23 -4.51 23.53
C TYR A 35 -21.50 -4.06 24.27
N PHE A 36 -22.04 -2.90 23.91
CA PHE A 36 -23.18 -2.25 24.58
C PHE A 36 -24.20 -1.69 23.60
N HIS A 37 -25.46 -1.57 24.02
CA HIS A 37 -26.47 -0.79 23.29
C HIS A 37 -27.41 -0.04 24.26
N PRO A 38 -27.96 1.13 23.85
CA PRO A 38 -28.88 1.93 24.66
C PRO A 38 -30.32 1.41 24.60
N GLY A 39 -30.55 0.27 23.96
CA GLY A 39 -31.87 -0.23 23.63
C GLY A 39 -32.73 -0.47 24.87
N LYS A 40 -33.98 0.01 24.78
CA LYS A 40 -35.05 -0.36 25.69
C LYS A 40 -35.81 -1.53 25.04
N ASP A 41 -36.09 -2.53 25.86
CA ASP A 41 -37.10 -3.59 25.66
C ASP A 41 -38.19 -3.23 24.63
N LEU A 42 -38.17 -3.90 23.48
CA LEU A 42 -39.17 -3.79 22.42
C LEU A 42 -40.08 -5.03 22.33
N ASP A 43 -39.82 -6.07 23.13
CA ASP A 43 -40.57 -7.31 23.07
C ASP A 43 -41.05 -7.68 24.47
N GLY A 44 -42.34 -7.49 24.72
CA GLY A 44 -42.97 -7.67 26.04
C GLY A 44 -43.02 -9.12 26.55
N SER A 45 -42.10 -9.99 26.13
CA SER A 45 -42.10 -11.42 26.41
C SER A 45 -40.80 -12.03 26.91
N ASP A 46 -39.64 -11.35 26.90
CA ASP A 46 -38.39 -11.97 27.41
C ASP A 46 -37.60 -11.06 28.35
N ALA A 47 -37.07 -11.66 29.41
CA ALA A 47 -36.26 -10.97 30.42
C ALA A 47 -34.86 -10.58 29.92
N ASN A 48 -34.42 -11.12 28.77
CA ASN A 48 -33.12 -10.82 28.19
C ASN A 48 -33.24 -9.73 27.12
N LYS A 49 -32.52 -8.62 27.31
CA LYS A 49 -32.60 -7.42 26.49
C LYS A 49 -31.43 -7.28 25.51
N ASP A 50 -30.53 -8.25 25.51
CA ASP A 50 -29.33 -8.24 24.70
C ASP A 50 -29.64 -8.44 23.21
N ILE A 51 -28.87 -7.76 22.36
CA ILE A 51 -29.05 -7.82 20.91
C ILE A 51 -27.83 -8.46 20.28
N THR A 52 -28.03 -9.49 19.45
CA THR A 52 -26.95 -10.06 18.65
C THR A 52 -26.79 -9.27 17.36
N PHE A 53 -25.58 -8.84 17.02
CA PHE A 53 -25.28 -8.15 15.79
C PHE A 53 -23.85 -8.46 15.34
N ASP A 54 -23.68 -8.82 14.05
CA ASP A 54 -22.36 -9.13 13.48
C ASP A 54 -21.61 -10.25 14.21
N GLY A 55 -22.34 -11.24 14.73
CA GLY A 55 -21.80 -12.37 15.49
C GLY A 55 -21.58 -12.10 16.99
N GLU A 56 -21.72 -10.85 17.43
CA GLU A 56 -21.45 -10.44 18.81
C GLU A 56 -22.73 -10.12 19.59
N VAL A 57 -22.71 -10.40 20.89
CA VAL A 57 -23.82 -10.07 21.81
C VAL A 57 -23.57 -8.72 22.46
N TYR A 58 -24.46 -7.77 22.20
CA TYR A 58 -24.46 -6.44 22.78
C TYR A 58 -25.36 -6.42 24.01
N VAL A 59 -24.79 -6.00 25.14
CA VAL A 59 -25.49 -5.98 26.43
C VAL A 59 -26.28 -4.69 26.59
N ALA A 60 -27.51 -4.80 27.08
CA ALA A 60 -28.39 -3.64 27.28
C ALA A 60 -27.94 -2.78 28.46
N MET A 61 -27.69 -1.49 28.20
CA MET A 61 -27.16 -0.57 29.19
C MET A 61 -27.62 0.87 28.92
N PRO A 62 -27.96 1.67 29.95
CA PRO A 62 -28.19 3.10 29.76
C PRO A 62 -26.87 3.80 29.40
N ILE A 63 -26.72 4.08 28.11
CA ILE A 63 -25.59 4.80 27.52
C ILE A 63 -26.13 5.90 26.62
N LEU A 64 -25.52 7.08 26.69
CA LEU A 64 -25.94 8.24 25.91
C LEU A 64 -24.71 8.96 25.37
N MET A 65 -24.68 9.25 24.07
CA MET A 65 -23.63 10.07 23.47
C MET A 65 -24.23 11.38 22.95
N GLU A 66 -23.71 12.50 23.44
CA GLU A 66 -24.17 13.85 23.08
C GLU A 66 -23.01 14.68 22.48
N GLY A 67 -23.34 15.78 21.79
CA GLY A 67 -22.32 16.69 21.25
C GLY A 67 -21.64 16.19 19.97
N ILE A 68 -22.27 15.29 19.22
CA ILE A 68 -21.80 14.79 17.93
C ILE A 68 -22.12 15.82 16.84
N GLU A 69 -21.46 16.97 16.85
CA GLU A 69 -21.63 18.00 15.81
C GLU A 69 -20.45 17.99 14.83
N LYS A 70 -20.71 17.81 13.54
CA LYS A 70 -19.69 17.98 12.52
C LYS A 70 -19.67 19.44 12.04
N LYS A 71 -18.87 20.29 12.69
CA LYS A 71 -18.69 21.69 12.28
C LYS A 71 -17.72 21.78 11.10
N SER A 72 -18.00 22.67 10.15
CA SER A 72 -17.11 22.98 9.02
C SER A 72 -15.92 23.88 9.41
N ASP A 73 -15.90 24.40 10.63
CA ASP A 73 -14.97 25.43 11.13
C ASP A 73 -13.68 24.86 11.75
N GLY A 74 -13.25 23.68 11.29
CA GLY A 74 -11.93 23.09 11.61
C GLY A 74 -11.78 22.49 13.01
N ALA A 75 -12.47 22.99 14.04
CA ALA A 75 -12.51 22.35 15.34
C ALA A 75 -13.44 21.14 15.31
N MET A 76 -12.89 19.96 15.55
CA MET A 76 -13.68 18.75 15.69
C MET A 76 -14.47 18.81 17.00
N ALA A 77 -15.75 18.43 16.96
CA ALA A 77 -16.52 18.32 18.18
C ALA A 77 -15.90 17.26 19.09
N LYS A 78 -16.01 17.52 20.40
CA LYS A 78 -15.65 16.59 21.47
C LYS A 78 -16.94 16.08 22.10
N PRO A 79 -17.48 14.93 21.64
CA PRO A 79 -18.71 14.38 22.20
C PRO A 79 -18.51 13.97 23.65
N THR A 80 -19.60 13.97 24.41
CA THR A 80 -19.64 13.42 25.76
C THR A 80 -20.37 12.10 25.73
N LEU A 81 -19.75 11.05 26.25
CA LEU A 81 -20.37 9.74 26.45
C LEU A 81 -20.69 9.54 27.92
N THR A 82 -21.98 9.39 28.22
CA THR A 82 -22.49 9.15 29.56
C THR A 82 -22.86 7.68 29.70
N ILE A 83 -22.28 7.01 30.69
CA ILE A 83 -22.56 5.60 31.01
C ILE A 83 -23.11 5.53 32.43
N ALA A 84 -24.29 4.93 32.60
CA ALA A 84 -24.87 4.72 33.92
C ALA A 84 -24.23 3.54 34.66
N ASN A 85 -24.17 3.65 36.00
CA ASN A 85 -23.91 2.58 36.95
C ASN A 85 -22.62 1.76 36.68
N VAL A 86 -21.50 2.46 36.59
CA VAL A 86 -20.18 1.84 36.35
C VAL A 86 -19.77 0.83 37.42
N GLU A 87 -20.25 0.98 38.67
CA GLU A 87 -20.00 -0.03 39.70
C GLU A 87 -20.74 -1.34 39.42
N SER A 88 -21.89 -1.35 38.74
CA SER A 88 -22.53 -2.62 38.33
C SER A 88 -21.84 -3.28 37.15
N ILE A 89 -21.11 -2.52 36.31
CA ILE A 89 -20.23 -3.09 35.27
C ILE A 89 -19.15 -3.97 35.92
N ILE A 90 -18.69 -3.61 37.12
CA ILE A 90 -17.60 -4.27 37.87
C ILE A 90 -18.12 -5.21 38.98
N LYS A 91 -19.44 -5.28 39.22
CA LYS A 91 -20.00 -6.18 40.24
C LYS A 91 -19.83 -7.65 39.84
N ASN A 92 -19.56 -8.49 40.85
CA ASN A 92 -19.60 -9.94 40.70
C ASN A 92 -20.93 -10.37 40.06
N SER A 93 -20.84 -11.13 38.96
CA SER A 93 -21.96 -11.60 38.11
C SER A 93 -22.52 -10.62 37.08
N SER A 94 -21.79 -9.57 36.69
CA SER A 94 -22.11 -8.81 35.47
C SER A 94 -21.63 -9.58 34.23
N ASP A 95 -22.36 -9.50 33.12
CA ASP A 95 -21.93 -10.08 31.82
C ASP A 95 -20.59 -9.51 31.34
N PHE A 96 -20.25 -8.30 31.81
CA PHE A 96 -18.95 -7.64 31.57
C PHE A 96 -17.79 -8.33 32.28
N LYS A 97 -17.95 -8.64 33.57
CA LYS A 97 -16.95 -9.39 34.34
C LYS A 97 -16.79 -10.80 33.77
N THR A 98 -17.90 -11.45 33.40
CA THR A 98 -17.85 -12.78 32.78
C THR A 98 -16.96 -12.82 31.55
N ARG A 99 -16.98 -11.78 30.70
CA ARG A 99 -16.12 -11.73 29.52
C ARG A 99 -14.66 -11.41 29.83
N MET A 100 -14.39 -10.54 30.80
CA MET A 100 -13.02 -10.23 31.24
C MET A 100 -12.38 -11.37 32.04
N ASP A 101 -13.18 -12.23 32.70
CA ASP A 101 -12.73 -13.40 33.45
C ASP A 101 -12.46 -14.63 32.54
N VAL A 102 -12.72 -14.55 31.23
CA VAL A 102 -12.36 -15.63 30.29
C VAL A 102 -10.84 -15.68 30.18
N THR A 103 -10.21 -16.65 30.87
CA THR A 103 -8.74 -16.74 30.99
C THR A 103 -8.13 -17.83 30.10
N SER A 104 -8.93 -18.57 29.32
CA SER A 104 -8.47 -19.67 28.48
C SER A 104 -9.36 -19.88 27.27
N GLY A 105 -8.78 -20.31 26.15
CA GLY A 105 -9.47 -20.53 24.87
C GLY A 105 -9.19 -19.44 23.84
N ASP A 106 -9.78 -19.57 22.65
CA ASP A 106 -9.61 -18.60 21.55
C ASP A 106 -10.24 -17.24 21.88
N ASP A 107 -11.21 -17.21 22.81
CA ASP A 107 -11.89 -16.00 23.30
C ASP A 107 -11.31 -15.49 24.64
N ALA A 108 -10.12 -15.96 25.04
CA ALA A 108 -9.47 -15.52 26.27
C ALA A 108 -9.18 -14.02 26.24
N TRP A 109 -9.59 -13.32 27.28
CA TRP A 109 -9.36 -11.89 27.47
C TRP A 109 -7.86 -11.61 27.61
N ASP A 110 -7.34 -10.73 26.76
CA ASP A 110 -5.91 -10.45 26.62
C ASP A 110 -5.58 -8.95 26.61
N ALA A 111 -6.47 -8.11 27.14
CA ALA A 111 -6.25 -6.68 27.19
C ALA A 111 -5.00 -6.36 28.03
N SER A 112 -4.15 -5.48 27.52
CA SER A 112 -2.95 -4.99 28.22
C SER A 112 -2.71 -3.51 27.90
N PHE A 113 -2.09 -2.78 28.82
CA PHE A 113 -1.67 -1.40 28.59
C PHE A 113 -0.24 -1.24 29.11
N GLU A 114 0.66 -0.71 28.27
CA GLU A 114 2.09 -0.56 28.59
C GLU A 114 2.77 -1.86 29.09
N GLY A 115 2.28 -3.02 28.64
CA GLY A 115 2.80 -4.33 29.05
C GLY A 115 2.30 -4.85 30.40
N GLN A 116 1.35 -4.15 31.04
CA GLN A 116 0.59 -4.65 32.17
C GLN A 116 -0.78 -5.14 31.71
N ASP A 117 -1.13 -6.37 32.05
CA ASP A 117 -2.45 -6.94 31.74
C ASP A 117 -3.55 -6.12 32.42
N ILE A 118 -4.66 -5.91 31.72
CA ILE A 118 -5.88 -5.32 32.27
C ILE A 118 -6.91 -6.44 32.37
N ASN A 119 -7.18 -6.88 33.58
CA ASN A 119 -8.14 -7.93 33.89
C ASN A 119 -9.13 -7.41 34.95
N THR A 120 -10.06 -8.25 35.40
CA THR A 120 -11.08 -7.78 36.35
C THR A 120 -10.53 -7.39 37.72
N ASP A 121 -9.36 -7.90 38.13
CA ASP A 121 -8.78 -7.60 39.44
C ASP A 121 -8.12 -6.22 39.48
N ASN A 122 -7.65 -5.72 38.33
CA ASN A 122 -6.91 -4.45 38.26
C ASN A 122 -7.57 -3.38 37.38
N PHE A 123 -8.68 -3.71 36.73
CA PHE A 123 -9.45 -2.75 35.97
C PHE A 123 -10.00 -1.66 36.88
N THR A 124 -9.72 -0.41 36.51
CA THR A 124 -10.29 0.76 37.18
C THR A 124 -10.96 1.64 36.13
N ILE A 125 -11.86 2.53 36.56
CA ILE A 125 -12.48 3.48 35.65
C ILE A 125 -11.44 4.38 34.97
N ASP A 126 -10.32 4.65 35.64
CA ASP A 126 -9.21 5.43 35.09
C ASP A 126 -8.52 4.69 33.92
N SER A 127 -8.59 3.35 33.87
CA SER A 127 -8.12 2.53 32.74
C SER A 127 -8.92 2.77 31.45
N LEU A 128 -10.06 3.45 31.51
CA LEU A 128 -10.84 3.85 30.33
C LEU A 128 -10.21 5.02 29.58
N VAL A 129 -9.38 5.84 30.24
CA VAL A 129 -8.71 6.96 29.56
C VAL A 129 -7.73 6.41 28.51
N GLY A 130 -7.80 6.94 27.29
CA GLY A 130 -7.04 6.45 26.13
C GLY A 130 -7.66 5.21 25.45
N SER A 131 -8.68 4.60 26.04
CA SER A 131 -9.41 3.50 25.40
C SER A 131 -10.23 4.00 24.21
N ARG A 132 -10.45 3.11 23.21
CA ARG A 132 -11.14 3.45 21.97
C ARG A 132 -12.60 3.05 22.04
N VAL A 133 -13.49 3.97 21.68
CA VAL A 133 -14.93 3.72 21.56
C VAL A 133 -15.32 3.74 20.08
N VAL A 134 -16.00 2.69 19.62
CA VAL A 134 -16.58 2.62 18.28
C VAL A 134 -18.09 2.66 18.41
N ARG A 135 -18.74 3.62 17.77
CA ARG A 135 -20.20 3.68 17.64
C ARG A 135 -20.60 3.13 16.29
N ARG A 136 -21.51 2.15 16.30
CA ARG A 136 -22.11 1.54 15.13
C ARG A 136 -23.59 1.83 15.12
N LYS A 137 -24.16 1.98 13.92
CA LYS A 137 -25.59 2.21 13.71
C LYS A 137 -26.07 1.29 12.61
N THR A 138 -27.26 0.73 12.78
CA THR A 138 -27.94 -0.07 11.76
C THR A 138 -29.44 0.05 11.93
N PHE A 139 -30.20 -0.40 10.93
CA PHE A 139 -31.62 -0.67 11.12
C PHE A 139 -31.82 -1.98 11.88
N GLU A 140 -32.86 -2.02 12.72
CA GLU A 140 -33.26 -3.19 13.52
C GLU A 140 -33.43 -4.46 12.68
N LYS A 141 -33.95 -4.34 11.45
CA LYS A 141 -34.12 -5.45 10.50
C LYS A 141 -32.82 -6.15 10.09
N TYR A 142 -31.65 -5.57 10.38
CA TYR A 142 -30.33 -6.13 10.09
C TYR A 142 -29.62 -6.70 11.32
N THR A 143 -30.34 -6.92 12.41
CA THR A 143 -29.82 -7.55 13.63
C THR A 143 -30.21 -9.04 13.72
N GLY A 144 -29.71 -9.72 14.74
CA GLY A 144 -29.90 -11.17 14.94
C GLY A 144 -29.14 -11.97 13.87
N ASN A 145 -29.85 -12.89 13.22
CA ASN A 145 -29.29 -13.78 12.19
C ASN A 145 -29.40 -13.20 10.77
N ALA A 146 -29.78 -11.93 10.63
CA ALA A 146 -29.89 -11.27 9.33
C ALA A 146 -28.50 -10.94 8.73
N THR A 147 -28.46 -10.73 7.42
CA THR A 147 -27.27 -10.21 6.75
C THR A 147 -26.95 -8.82 7.28
N VAL A 148 -25.69 -8.60 7.68
CA VAL A 148 -25.22 -7.38 8.33
C VAL A 148 -25.09 -6.24 7.31
N TYR A 149 -25.81 -5.15 7.57
CA TYR A 149 -25.68 -3.89 6.86
C TYR A 149 -25.66 -2.74 7.87
N GLU A 150 -24.59 -1.94 7.92
CA GLU A 150 -24.46 -0.81 8.86
C GLU A 150 -24.06 0.54 8.25
N PHE A 151 -24.45 1.61 8.93
CA PHE A 151 -23.95 2.97 8.66
C PHE A 151 -22.43 3.03 8.90
N PRO A 152 -21.73 4.03 8.35
CA PRO A 152 -20.29 4.20 8.62
C PRO A 152 -20.00 4.25 10.13
N LYS A 153 -19.06 3.41 10.58
CA LYS A 153 -18.62 3.37 11.98
C LYS A 153 -17.98 4.71 12.38
N GLU A 154 -18.34 5.19 13.56
CA GLU A 154 -17.77 6.40 14.16
C GLU A 154 -16.79 5.96 15.25
N THR A 155 -15.52 6.39 15.16
CA THR A 155 -14.48 5.98 16.12
C THR A 155 -13.99 7.18 16.91
N TYR A 156 -13.89 6.99 18.22
CA TYR A 156 -13.47 7.99 19.20
C TYR A 156 -12.47 7.39 20.18
N ILE A 157 -11.71 8.26 20.84
CA ILE A 157 -10.77 7.92 21.90
C ILE A 157 -11.18 8.72 23.13
N ILE A 158 -11.23 8.05 24.28
CA ILE A 158 -11.56 8.69 25.56
C ILE A 158 -10.38 9.59 25.95
N ASP A 159 -10.59 10.90 25.91
CA ASP A 159 -9.57 11.91 26.25
C ASP A 159 -9.43 12.02 27.77
N ARG A 160 -10.56 12.16 28.46
CA ARG A 160 -10.60 12.24 29.93
C ARG A 160 -11.97 11.87 30.50
N ILE A 161 -11.99 11.56 31.78
CA ILE A 161 -13.22 11.48 32.58
C ILE A 161 -13.61 12.90 32.98
N SER A 162 -14.73 13.41 32.46
CA SER A 162 -15.20 14.77 32.74
C SER A 162 -15.94 14.87 34.06
N SER A 163 -16.69 13.82 34.42
CA SER A 163 -17.42 13.71 35.68
C SER A 163 -17.56 12.24 36.10
N LYS A 164 -17.55 11.99 37.40
CA LYS A 164 -17.75 10.66 37.98
C LYS A 164 -18.54 10.77 39.28
N ASN A 165 -19.63 10.03 39.38
CA ASN A 165 -20.36 9.81 40.61
C ASN A 165 -20.83 8.35 40.71
N LEU A 166 -21.57 8.01 41.78
CA LEU A 166 -22.03 6.64 42.04
C LEU A 166 -23.10 6.15 41.04
N LEU A 167 -23.75 7.07 40.30
CA LEU A 167 -24.85 6.76 39.39
C LEU A 167 -24.42 6.77 37.92
N PHE A 168 -23.42 7.57 37.54
CA PHE A 168 -22.94 7.68 36.16
C PHE A 168 -21.49 8.18 36.08
N ILE A 169 -20.86 7.89 34.94
CA ILE A 169 -19.64 8.55 34.46
C ILE A 169 -19.93 9.30 33.18
N GLU A 170 -19.23 10.41 33.01
CA GLU A 170 -19.18 11.18 31.77
C GLU A 170 -17.75 11.15 31.25
N LEU A 171 -17.61 10.77 29.98
CA LEU A 171 -16.35 10.64 29.27
C LEU A 171 -16.30 11.67 28.14
N GLU A 172 -15.29 12.52 28.15
CA GLU A 172 -15.02 13.42 27.04
C GLU A 172 -14.28 12.64 25.95
N LEU A 173 -14.86 12.61 24.76
CA LEU A 173 -14.33 11.88 23.62
C LEU A 173 -13.64 12.84 22.65
N SER A 174 -12.49 12.40 22.14
CA SER A 174 -11.80 13.03 21.02
C SER A 174 -11.91 12.11 19.81
N SER A 175 -11.91 12.66 18.58
CA SER A 175 -11.74 11.79 17.42
C SER A 175 -10.25 11.57 17.15
N PRO A 176 -9.85 10.39 16.64
CA PRO A 176 -8.45 10.03 16.43
C PRO A 176 -7.63 11.03 15.61
N ALA A 177 -8.28 11.88 14.80
CA ALA A 177 -7.62 12.89 13.99
C ALA A 177 -7.17 14.14 14.78
N ASP A 178 -7.72 14.36 15.98
CA ASP A 178 -7.40 15.52 16.85
C ASP A 178 -6.38 15.16 17.95
N MET A 179 -5.91 13.92 18.00
CA MET A 179 -4.84 13.53 18.93
C MET A 179 -3.54 14.26 18.59
N SER A 180 -3.05 15.05 19.54
CA SER A 180 -1.76 15.73 19.39
C SER A 180 -0.64 14.69 19.22
N GLY A 181 0.13 14.80 18.14
CA GLY A 181 1.27 13.93 17.84
C GLY A 181 1.11 13.03 16.62
N TYR A 182 -0.10 12.82 16.10
CA TYR A 182 -0.32 12.01 14.89
C TYR A 182 -0.85 12.86 13.72
N ARG A 183 -0.06 12.97 12.66
CA ARG A 183 -0.47 13.56 11.38
C ARG A 183 -1.05 12.49 10.47
N VAL A 184 -2.35 12.55 10.20
CA VAL A 184 -3.00 11.85 9.08
C VAL A 184 -2.96 12.80 7.87
N PRO A 185 -2.40 12.46 6.68
CA PRO A 185 -1.84 11.19 6.23
C PRO A 185 -0.33 11.05 6.57
N SER A 186 0.10 9.83 6.92
CA SER A 186 1.52 9.50 7.14
C SER A 186 2.38 9.53 5.87
N ARG A 187 1.77 9.72 4.68
CA ARG A 187 2.46 9.79 3.40
C ARG A 187 1.82 10.85 2.50
N VAL A 188 2.60 11.87 2.15
CA VAL A 188 2.23 12.88 1.16
C VAL A 188 2.41 12.28 -0.24
N ILE A 189 1.33 12.22 -1.03
CA ILE A 189 1.43 11.89 -2.46
C ILE A 189 1.93 13.15 -3.17
N ILE A 190 3.24 13.26 -3.34
CA ILE A 190 3.83 14.29 -4.19
C ILE A 190 3.62 13.84 -5.63
N GLY A 191 2.81 14.55 -6.42
CA GLY A 191 2.33 14.11 -7.74
C GLY A 191 3.41 13.73 -8.78
N LYS A 192 4.69 14.04 -8.53
CA LYS A 192 5.83 13.64 -9.37
C LYS A 192 6.43 12.27 -9.01
N TYR A 193 6.30 11.83 -7.75
CA TYR A 193 7.01 10.67 -7.21
C TYR A 193 6.07 9.47 -6.99
N CYS A 194 6.56 8.27 -7.31
CA CYS A 194 5.85 7.01 -7.14
C CYS A 194 6.14 6.41 -5.75
N PRO A 195 5.11 6.18 -4.91
CA PRO A 195 5.29 5.65 -3.56
C PRO A 195 5.33 4.11 -3.50
N TRP A 196 5.10 3.43 -4.62
CA TRP A 196 4.95 1.98 -4.65
C TRP A 196 6.26 1.23 -4.54
N LEU A 197 6.22 0.05 -3.93
CA LEU A 197 7.31 -0.92 -3.99
C LEU A 197 7.47 -1.40 -5.44
N TYR A 198 8.69 -1.36 -5.97
CA TYR A 198 8.94 -1.75 -7.36
C TYR A 198 8.82 -3.26 -7.53
N GLN A 199 8.10 -3.73 -8.57
CA GLN A 199 7.81 -5.15 -8.83
C GLN A 199 7.08 -5.91 -7.71
N GLY A 200 6.73 -5.25 -6.60
CA GLY A 200 6.22 -5.91 -5.41
C GLY A 200 4.81 -6.49 -5.55
N ASN A 201 4.08 -6.20 -6.63
CA ASN A 201 2.76 -6.78 -6.85
C ASN A 201 2.83 -8.30 -7.06
N ALA A 202 3.94 -8.80 -7.62
CA ALA A 202 4.16 -10.23 -7.76
C ALA A 202 4.35 -10.93 -6.40
N ASP A 203 4.94 -10.22 -5.43
CA ASP A 203 5.23 -10.77 -4.10
C ASP A 203 4.03 -10.66 -3.16
N ASN A 204 3.31 -9.53 -3.22
CA ASN A 204 2.16 -9.29 -2.38
C ASN A 204 1.20 -8.24 -3.00
N PRO A 205 0.02 -8.66 -3.50
CA PRO A 205 -0.93 -7.77 -4.16
C PRO A 205 -1.65 -6.80 -3.20
N THR A 206 -1.61 -7.03 -1.88
CA THR A 206 -2.26 -6.16 -0.88
C THR A 206 -1.34 -5.03 -0.40
N LYS A 207 -0.04 -5.07 -0.74
CA LYS A 207 0.90 -3.97 -0.48
C LYS A 207 0.79 -2.91 -1.59
N SER A 208 1.05 -1.64 -1.24
CA SER A 208 1.21 -0.55 -2.21
C SER A 208 2.41 -0.83 -3.15
N ALA A 209 2.15 -1.54 -4.24
CA ALA A 209 3.18 -2.11 -5.08
C ALA A 209 2.90 -1.90 -6.58
N CYS A 210 3.98 -1.91 -7.36
CA CYS A 210 3.98 -1.67 -8.79
C CYS A 210 3.77 -2.98 -9.55
N TYR A 211 2.89 -2.94 -10.55
CA TYR A 211 2.53 -4.05 -11.44
C TYR A 211 3.57 -4.34 -12.55
N TRP A 212 4.72 -3.67 -12.53
CA TRP A 212 5.80 -3.96 -13.47
C TRP A 212 6.28 -5.39 -13.23
N LYS A 213 6.21 -6.25 -14.25
CA LYS A 213 6.57 -7.67 -14.13
C LYS A 213 8.09 -7.85 -14.15
N GLY A 214 8.57 -9.03 -13.75
CA GLY A 214 9.98 -9.42 -13.88
C GLY A 214 10.38 -9.80 -15.32
N THR A 215 9.44 -10.35 -16.08
CA THR A 215 9.60 -10.76 -17.48
C THR A 215 8.36 -10.41 -18.28
N GLU A 216 8.51 -10.38 -19.61
CA GLU A 216 7.39 -10.28 -20.56
C GLU A 216 6.50 -9.05 -20.27
N GLN A 217 7.12 -7.88 -20.07
CA GLN A 217 6.39 -6.66 -19.71
C GLN A 217 5.64 -6.05 -20.89
N VAL A 218 6.11 -6.27 -22.13
CA VAL A 218 5.53 -5.68 -23.35
C VAL A 218 5.37 -6.76 -24.41
N THR A 219 4.23 -6.76 -25.09
CA THR A 219 3.96 -7.61 -26.25
C THR A 219 3.90 -6.74 -27.51
N ALA A 220 4.65 -7.10 -28.54
CA ALA A 220 4.61 -6.47 -29.86
C ALA A 220 4.92 -7.51 -30.95
N ASP A 221 4.23 -7.45 -32.09
CA ASP A 221 4.41 -8.39 -33.21
C ASP A 221 4.36 -9.87 -32.79
N ASP A 222 3.41 -10.24 -31.92
CA ASP A 222 3.26 -11.58 -31.32
C ASP A 222 4.46 -12.08 -30.49
N LEU A 223 5.39 -11.19 -30.13
CA LEU A 223 6.54 -11.48 -29.29
C LEU A 223 6.45 -10.77 -27.94
N ASN A 224 6.92 -11.44 -26.89
CA ASN A 224 7.04 -10.87 -25.55
C ASN A 224 8.48 -10.39 -25.30
N TYR A 225 8.59 -9.15 -24.83
CA TYR A 225 9.85 -8.47 -24.57
C TYR A 225 10.05 -8.24 -23.08
N THR A 226 11.30 -8.43 -22.64
CA THR A 226 11.72 -8.10 -21.29
C THR A 226 12.64 -6.88 -21.28
N PHE A 227 12.31 -5.85 -20.51
CA PHE A 227 13.12 -4.64 -20.38
C PHE A 227 13.60 -4.41 -18.95
N TYR A 228 14.79 -3.84 -18.83
CA TYR A 228 15.42 -3.50 -17.56
C TYR A 228 15.97 -2.07 -17.62
N PHE A 229 15.93 -1.36 -16.48
CA PHE A 229 16.36 0.03 -16.41
C PHE A 229 17.04 0.32 -15.08
N THR A 230 18.06 1.17 -15.10
CA THR A 230 18.68 1.65 -13.86
C THR A 230 17.76 2.63 -13.12
N LYS A 231 18.17 2.99 -11.90
CA LYS A 231 17.51 4.03 -11.10
C LYS A 231 17.44 5.40 -11.81
N ASP A 232 18.37 5.66 -12.74
CA ASP A 232 18.47 6.91 -13.48
C ASP A 232 17.77 6.82 -14.84
N ASP A 233 16.93 5.79 -15.03
CA ASP A 233 16.18 5.47 -16.24
C ASP A 233 17.07 5.18 -17.47
N GLU A 234 18.31 4.76 -17.24
CA GLU A 234 19.21 4.29 -18.31
C GLU A 234 18.81 2.86 -18.73
N PRO A 235 18.61 2.59 -20.02
CA PRO A 235 18.36 1.24 -20.51
C PRO A 235 19.48 0.27 -20.13
N LEU A 236 19.11 -0.92 -19.66
CA LEU A 236 20.01 -2.06 -19.51
C LEU A 236 19.74 -3.02 -20.68
N VAL A 237 20.74 -3.23 -21.53
CA VAL A 237 20.62 -4.02 -22.77
C VAL A 237 21.61 -5.19 -22.74
N LEU A 238 21.19 -6.36 -23.22
CA LEU A 238 22.07 -7.53 -23.29
C LEU A 238 23.24 -7.26 -24.25
N LEU A 239 24.47 -7.45 -23.80
CA LEU A 239 25.69 -7.09 -24.55
C LEU A 239 25.78 -7.81 -25.91
N THR A 240 25.26 -9.03 -26.01
CA THR A 240 25.27 -9.78 -27.28
C THR A 240 24.44 -9.12 -28.38
N HIS A 241 23.51 -8.22 -28.02
CA HIS A 241 22.81 -7.35 -28.97
C HIS A 241 23.68 -6.23 -29.53
N PHE A 242 24.91 -6.06 -29.05
CA PHE A 242 25.91 -5.14 -29.61
C PHE A 242 27.08 -5.84 -30.29
N THR A 243 27.25 -7.16 -30.06
CA THR A 243 28.41 -7.91 -30.53
C THR A 243 28.08 -9.10 -31.44
N GLY A 244 26.80 -9.45 -31.62
CA GLY A 244 26.37 -10.57 -32.47
C GLY A 244 26.37 -10.25 -33.97
N GLY A 245 26.51 -11.28 -34.83
CA GLY A 245 26.56 -11.15 -36.29
C GLY A 245 25.26 -10.73 -37.00
N SER A 246 24.13 -10.67 -36.28
CA SER A 246 22.81 -10.29 -36.81
C SER A 246 22.47 -8.79 -36.61
N ASN A 247 23.46 -7.99 -36.23
CA ASN A 247 23.26 -6.74 -35.51
C ASN A 247 23.29 -5.47 -36.38
N THR A 248 22.58 -5.48 -37.50
CA THR A 248 22.85 -4.51 -38.58
C THR A 248 21.86 -3.36 -38.66
N ALA A 249 20.71 -3.42 -37.99
CA ALA A 249 19.66 -2.39 -38.14
C ALA A 249 19.87 -1.20 -37.19
N PHE A 250 19.95 -1.43 -35.87
CA PHE A 250 19.90 -0.35 -34.87
C PHE A 250 21.26 0.02 -34.24
N TYR A 251 22.24 -0.88 -34.22
CA TYR A 251 23.58 -0.59 -33.68
C TYR A 251 24.54 -0.17 -34.81
N LYS A 252 25.18 0.99 -34.65
CA LYS A 252 26.05 1.59 -35.67
C LYS A 252 27.54 1.52 -35.33
N GLY A 253 27.91 0.74 -34.32
CA GLY A 253 29.31 0.59 -33.92
C GLY A 253 29.85 1.83 -33.20
N THR A 254 31.15 2.10 -33.40
CA THR A 254 31.83 3.22 -32.77
C THR A 254 31.31 4.54 -33.34
N TRP A 255 30.99 5.49 -32.44
CA TRP A 255 30.57 6.83 -32.86
C TRP A 255 31.65 7.52 -33.70
N ALA A 256 31.24 8.16 -34.79
CA ALA A 256 32.11 8.87 -35.72
C ALA A 256 31.58 10.29 -35.96
N ASN A 257 32.50 11.27 -35.90
CA ASN A 257 32.16 12.65 -36.23
C ASN A 257 31.81 12.76 -37.72
N GLY A 258 30.72 13.49 -38.04
CA GLY A 258 30.22 13.64 -39.41
C GLY A 258 29.28 12.53 -39.90
N THR A 259 29.12 11.43 -39.15
CA THR A 259 28.03 10.47 -39.41
C THR A 259 26.72 10.99 -38.83
N THR A 260 25.64 10.83 -39.58
CA THR A 260 24.28 11.16 -39.14
C THR A 260 23.63 9.92 -38.54
N TYR A 261 23.18 10.02 -37.30
CA TYR A 261 22.47 8.95 -36.59
C TYR A 261 20.99 9.27 -36.46
N ALA A 262 20.12 8.30 -36.74
CA ALA A 262 18.67 8.45 -36.56
C ALA A 262 18.26 8.26 -35.09
N VAL A 263 17.05 8.73 -34.73
CA VAL A 263 16.50 8.53 -33.40
C VAL A 263 16.36 7.04 -33.04
N GLY A 264 16.79 6.68 -31.84
CA GLY A 264 16.80 5.30 -31.34
C GLY A 264 17.94 4.43 -31.87
N GLU A 265 18.87 4.96 -32.68
CA GLU A 265 20.09 4.23 -33.06
C GLU A 265 21.12 4.23 -31.94
N TYR A 266 21.90 3.16 -31.85
CA TYR A 266 22.86 2.92 -30.78
C TYR A 266 24.30 3.02 -31.29
N VAL A 267 25.17 3.63 -30.48
CA VAL A 267 26.61 3.74 -30.74
C VAL A 267 27.42 3.44 -29.48
N VAL A 268 28.72 3.19 -29.65
CA VAL A 268 29.68 3.12 -28.54
C VAL A 268 30.73 4.23 -28.66
N LEU A 269 31.08 4.85 -27.55
CA LEU A 269 32.20 5.79 -27.45
C LEU A 269 32.97 5.53 -26.15
N ASN A 270 34.28 5.30 -26.25
CA ASN A 270 35.15 5.05 -25.09
C ASN A 270 34.66 3.94 -24.15
N GLY A 271 34.01 2.91 -24.71
CA GLY A 271 33.45 1.77 -23.97
C GLY A 271 32.13 2.07 -23.24
N ILE A 272 31.47 3.19 -23.52
CA ILE A 272 30.13 3.52 -23.02
C ILE A 272 29.16 3.49 -24.20
N TYR A 273 28.00 2.87 -24.00
CA TYR A 273 26.96 2.75 -25.00
C TYR A 273 25.97 3.91 -24.88
N TYR A 274 25.48 4.36 -26.02
CA TYR A 274 24.55 5.48 -26.11
C TYR A 274 23.47 5.18 -27.14
N ARG A 275 22.28 5.72 -26.90
CA ARG A 275 21.17 5.74 -27.86
C ARG A 275 20.90 7.19 -28.28
N SER A 276 20.75 7.44 -29.58
CA SER A 276 20.39 8.76 -30.10
C SER A 276 18.95 9.09 -29.70
N GLU A 277 18.73 10.26 -29.12
CA GLU A 277 17.40 10.78 -28.75
C GLU A 277 16.93 11.88 -29.72
N TYR A 278 17.70 12.15 -30.76
CA TYR A 278 17.44 13.22 -31.72
C TYR A 278 17.47 12.65 -33.15
N ASP A 279 16.58 13.16 -34.01
CA ASP A 279 16.55 12.78 -35.41
C ASP A 279 17.62 13.54 -36.21
N SER A 280 18.23 12.89 -37.20
CA SER A 280 19.37 13.44 -37.94
C SER A 280 20.48 13.98 -37.03
N ASN A 281 20.89 13.18 -36.04
CA ASN A 281 21.90 13.53 -35.05
C ASN A 281 23.31 13.49 -35.64
N THR A 282 23.75 14.61 -36.22
CA THR A 282 25.06 14.76 -36.87
C THR A 282 25.98 15.65 -36.04
N GLY A 283 27.22 15.22 -35.82
CA GLY A 283 28.27 16.04 -35.19
C GLY A 283 28.11 16.26 -33.67
N ASN A 284 26.99 15.85 -33.07
CA ASN A 284 26.83 15.91 -31.61
C ASN A 284 27.52 14.71 -30.96
N SER A 285 28.57 14.98 -30.19
CA SER A 285 29.28 13.94 -29.43
C SER A 285 28.36 13.29 -28.37
N PRO A 286 28.43 11.96 -28.14
CA PRO A 286 27.72 11.25 -27.08
C PRO A 286 27.90 11.78 -25.65
N ALA A 287 28.92 12.61 -25.42
CA ALA A 287 29.06 13.34 -24.15
C ALA A 287 27.94 14.38 -23.91
N LEU A 288 27.24 14.82 -24.96
CA LEU A 288 26.13 15.77 -24.91
C LEU A 288 24.80 15.05 -24.65
N LEU A 289 24.45 14.88 -23.37
CA LEU A 289 23.30 14.07 -22.94
C LEU A 289 21.91 14.61 -23.33
N GLN A 290 21.84 15.80 -23.93
CA GLN A 290 20.59 16.30 -24.52
C GLN A 290 20.23 15.60 -25.84
N TYR A 291 21.23 15.04 -26.53
CA TYR A 291 21.06 14.32 -27.80
C TYR A 291 21.22 12.81 -27.65
N TRP A 292 21.75 12.35 -26.52
CA TRP A 292 22.15 10.97 -26.31
C TRP A 292 21.72 10.49 -24.92
N GLN A 293 21.07 9.33 -24.88
CA GLN A 293 20.77 8.61 -23.66
C GLN A 293 21.89 7.60 -23.38
N ILE A 294 22.42 7.59 -22.15
CA ILE A 294 23.37 6.58 -21.69
C ILE A 294 22.67 5.22 -21.62
N VAL A 295 23.34 4.18 -22.10
CA VAL A 295 22.89 2.79 -22.09
C VAL A 295 23.91 1.95 -21.33
N ARG A 296 23.41 1.11 -20.43
CA ARG A 296 24.20 0.09 -19.73
C ARG A 296 24.08 -1.23 -20.48
N THR A 297 25.13 -2.02 -20.42
CA THR A 297 25.10 -3.39 -20.91
C THR A 297 25.16 -4.38 -19.77
N TYR A 298 24.55 -5.54 -19.96
CA TYR A 298 24.70 -6.67 -19.07
C TYR A 298 25.02 -7.94 -19.86
N SER A 299 25.60 -8.93 -19.17
CA SER A 299 25.84 -10.27 -19.71
C SER A 299 25.00 -11.30 -18.95
N THR A 300 24.96 -12.55 -19.41
CA THR A 300 24.42 -13.64 -18.58
C THR A 300 25.46 -14.00 -17.52
N TRP A 301 25.02 -14.19 -16.27
CA TRP A 301 25.93 -14.57 -15.20
C TRP A 301 26.58 -15.94 -15.46
N SER A 302 27.85 -16.08 -15.11
CA SER A 302 28.60 -17.33 -15.10
C SER A 302 29.50 -17.39 -13.87
N GLY A 303 29.50 -18.54 -13.18
CA GLY A 303 30.39 -18.78 -12.03
C GLY A 303 31.89 -18.83 -12.38
N SER A 304 32.23 -19.01 -13.67
CA SER A 304 33.61 -19.03 -14.16
C SER A 304 34.17 -17.66 -14.55
N THR A 305 33.33 -16.63 -14.60
CA THR A 305 33.73 -15.28 -15.00
C THR A 305 34.08 -14.46 -13.77
N THR A 306 35.19 -13.72 -13.82
CA THR A 306 35.52 -12.72 -12.80
C THR A 306 34.92 -11.38 -13.19
N TYR A 307 34.06 -10.83 -12.33
CA TYR A 307 33.44 -9.52 -12.51
C TYR A 307 34.17 -8.47 -11.67
N ASN A 308 34.30 -7.26 -12.21
CA ASN A 308 35.06 -6.18 -11.58
C ASN A 308 34.21 -4.93 -11.39
N ILE A 309 34.59 -4.12 -10.41
CA ILE A 309 34.10 -2.75 -10.27
C ILE A 309 34.96 -1.86 -11.15
N ASN A 310 34.33 -0.88 -11.81
CA ASN A 310 35.03 0.13 -12.58
C ASN A 310 35.04 1.45 -11.79
N THR A 311 36.13 2.22 -11.92
CA THR A 311 36.22 3.57 -11.35
C THR A 311 35.14 4.50 -11.92
N ASP A 312 34.80 4.30 -13.20
CA ASP A 312 33.61 4.86 -13.79
C ASP A 312 32.42 3.91 -13.56
N PRO A 313 31.47 4.23 -12.67
CA PRO A 313 30.34 3.35 -12.35
C PRO A 313 29.47 3.04 -13.58
N ARG A 314 29.65 3.81 -14.66
CA ARG A 314 28.98 3.60 -15.93
C ARG A 314 29.41 2.34 -16.67
N LYS A 315 30.60 1.85 -16.34
CA LYS A 315 31.26 0.68 -16.92
C LYS A 315 31.32 -0.49 -15.94
N SER A 316 30.67 -0.39 -14.79
CA SER A 316 30.58 -1.51 -13.85
C SER A 316 29.83 -2.67 -14.48
N ASP A 317 30.22 -3.89 -14.12
CA ASP A 317 29.62 -5.09 -14.67
C ASP A 317 28.18 -5.29 -14.19
N TYR A 318 27.29 -5.58 -15.13
CA TYR A 318 25.93 -6.05 -14.86
C TYR A 318 25.76 -7.46 -15.40
N VAL A 319 24.99 -8.27 -14.68
CA VAL A 319 24.69 -9.64 -15.06
C VAL A 319 23.21 -9.95 -14.90
N ARG A 320 22.68 -10.80 -15.78
CA ARG A 320 21.35 -11.40 -15.65
C ARG A 320 21.45 -12.76 -14.97
N HIS A 321 20.67 -12.95 -13.91
CA HIS A 321 20.54 -14.21 -13.18
C HIS A 321 19.11 -14.30 -12.62
N SER A 322 18.45 -15.46 -12.79
CA SER A 322 17.07 -15.69 -12.34
C SER A 322 16.08 -14.60 -12.77
N ASN A 323 16.11 -14.21 -14.05
CA ASN A 323 15.26 -13.16 -14.64
C ASN A 323 15.36 -11.77 -13.97
N GLN A 324 16.47 -11.49 -13.30
CA GLN A 324 16.77 -10.18 -12.73
C GLN A 324 18.15 -9.73 -13.17
N VAL A 325 18.32 -8.42 -13.33
CA VAL A 325 19.62 -7.82 -13.60
C VAL A 325 20.24 -7.30 -12.31
N TRP A 326 21.49 -7.67 -12.10
CA TRP A 326 22.29 -7.39 -10.92
C TRP A 326 23.53 -6.60 -11.32
N ARG A 327 23.93 -5.66 -10.47
CA ARG A 327 25.15 -4.88 -10.60
C ARG A 327 26.20 -5.42 -9.66
N ASN A 328 27.40 -5.66 -10.17
CA ASN A 328 28.54 -6.03 -9.35
C ASN A 328 29.00 -4.83 -8.51
N VAL A 329 29.24 -5.06 -7.22
CA VAL A 329 29.77 -4.05 -6.28
C VAL A 329 31.03 -4.50 -5.56
N LYS A 330 31.58 -5.67 -5.93
CA LYS A 330 32.79 -6.25 -5.35
C LYS A 330 33.91 -6.35 -6.38
N ALA A 331 35.11 -5.93 -5.99
CA ALA A 331 36.29 -6.11 -6.82
C ALA A 331 36.66 -7.59 -6.95
N SER A 332 37.07 -8.02 -8.14
CA SER A 332 37.47 -9.41 -8.43
C SER A 332 36.45 -10.44 -7.95
N ASN A 333 35.17 -10.16 -8.21
CA ASN A 333 34.06 -11.01 -7.82
C ASN A 333 34.02 -12.27 -8.70
N LEU A 334 34.34 -13.42 -8.13
CA LEU A 334 34.36 -14.71 -8.79
C LEU A 334 33.44 -15.69 -8.05
N ASN A 335 32.59 -16.40 -8.82
CA ASN A 335 31.78 -17.51 -8.33
C ASN A 335 30.81 -17.17 -7.16
N ILE A 336 30.47 -15.90 -6.95
CA ILE A 336 29.41 -15.50 -6.02
C ILE A 336 28.11 -15.35 -6.82
N THR A 337 27.10 -16.12 -6.47
CA THR A 337 25.79 -16.13 -7.16
C THR A 337 25.02 -14.83 -6.90
N PRO A 338 24.48 -14.14 -7.92
CA PRO A 338 23.70 -12.92 -7.72
C PRO A 338 22.45 -13.16 -6.89
N GLY A 339 22.20 -12.25 -5.95
CA GLY A 339 21.09 -12.34 -4.99
C GLY A 339 21.39 -13.10 -3.69
N THR A 340 22.57 -13.72 -3.56
CA THR A 340 22.96 -14.45 -2.33
C THR A 340 23.76 -13.62 -1.34
N ASP A 341 24.56 -12.66 -1.84
CA ASP A 341 25.42 -11.79 -1.03
C ASP A 341 25.26 -10.32 -1.46
N PRO A 342 24.67 -9.46 -0.60
CA PRO A 342 24.47 -8.04 -0.92
C PRO A 342 25.77 -7.22 -0.96
N THR A 343 26.87 -7.75 -0.43
CA THR A 343 28.19 -7.12 -0.52
C THR A 343 28.87 -7.38 -1.87
N ALA A 344 28.38 -8.36 -2.63
CA ALA A 344 28.87 -8.70 -3.96
C ALA A 344 27.95 -8.18 -5.07
N TRP A 345 26.63 -8.28 -4.87
CA TRP A 345 25.62 -7.96 -5.86
C TRP A 345 24.51 -7.09 -5.30
N VAL A 346 24.15 -6.05 -6.04
CA VAL A 346 22.95 -5.24 -5.76
C VAL A 346 22.02 -5.28 -6.98
N ARG A 347 20.73 -5.03 -6.78
CA ARG A 347 19.78 -4.96 -7.89
C ARG A 347 20.20 -3.85 -8.87
N GLY A 348 20.35 -4.21 -10.14
CA GLY A 348 20.68 -3.30 -11.24
C GLY A 348 19.43 -2.73 -11.91
N ASP A 349 18.40 -3.58 -12.07
CA ASP A 349 17.06 -3.14 -12.49
C ASP A 349 16.29 -2.57 -11.30
N VAL A 350 16.13 -1.24 -11.28
CA VAL A 350 15.54 -0.48 -10.18
C VAL A 350 14.67 0.66 -10.74
N CYS A 351 13.53 0.93 -10.12
CA CYS A 351 12.66 2.04 -10.51
C CYS A 351 13.22 3.41 -10.06
N GLY A 352 13.28 4.38 -10.97
CA GLY A 352 13.65 5.78 -10.69
C GLY A 352 12.62 6.61 -9.90
N LYS A 353 11.47 6.00 -9.58
CA LYS A 353 10.41 6.57 -8.73
C LYS A 353 9.79 7.87 -9.25
N MET A 354 9.99 8.27 -10.50
CA MET A 354 9.31 9.43 -11.09
C MET A 354 8.25 9.00 -12.10
N LEU A 355 7.25 9.85 -12.36
CA LEU A 355 6.27 9.60 -13.44
C LEU A 355 6.94 9.40 -14.80
N LYS A 356 8.06 10.11 -15.06
CA LYS A 356 8.92 9.90 -16.23
C LYS A 356 9.44 8.46 -16.31
N SER A 357 9.95 7.92 -15.20
CA SER A 357 10.45 6.55 -15.08
C SER A 357 9.38 5.52 -15.44
N CYS A 358 8.15 5.79 -15.01
CA CYS A 358 7.01 4.95 -15.30
C CYS A 358 6.60 5.01 -16.78
N LYS A 359 6.63 6.20 -17.37
CA LYS A 359 6.40 6.39 -18.80
C LYS A 359 7.41 5.59 -19.64
N ILE A 360 8.69 5.68 -19.30
CA ILE A 360 9.77 4.96 -19.98
C ILE A 360 9.54 3.45 -19.98
N ARG A 361 9.01 2.91 -18.88
CA ARG A 361 8.79 1.47 -18.71
C ARG A 361 7.48 1.00 -19.39
N TYR A 362 6.34 1.54 -18.98
CA TYR A 362 5.02 1.08 -19.45
C TYR A 362 4.70 1.47 -20.89
N GLN A 363 5.39 2.47 -21.43
CA GLN A 363 5.27 2.86 -22.85
C GLN A 363 6.52 2.49 -23.65
N ALA A 364 7.41 1.64 -23.12
CA ALA A 364 8.57 1.15 -23.86
C ALA A 364 8.12 0.45 -25.15
N ALA A 365 8.67 0.87 -26.29
CA ALA A 365 8.54 0.14 -27.54
C ALA A 365 9.83 -0.68 -27.77
N PRO A 366 9.73 -1.95 -28.20
CA PRO A 366 10.91 -2.72 -28.60
C PRO A 366 11.43 -2.27 -29.96
N LYS A 367 12.76 -2.27 -30.15
CA LYS A 367 13.36 -2.38 -31.48
C LYS A 367 13.14 -3.80 -31.99
N ALA A 368 12.89 -3.96 -33.29
CA ALA A 368 12.77 -5.28 -33.91
C ALA A 368 14.10 -6.06 -33.79
N ILE A 369 14.07 -7.24 -33.17
CA ILE A 369 15.22 -8.13 -33.00
C ILE A 369 14.85 -9.55 -33.48
N GLY A 370 14.91 -9.76 -34.80
CA GLY A 370 14.66 -11.07 -35.40
C GLY A 370 13.30 -11.70 -35.06
N ASN A 371 13.18 -13.02 -35.20
CA ASN A 371 11.92 -13.79 -35.08
C ASN A 371 11.84 -14.64 -33.79
N SER A 372 12.63 -14.35 -32.76
CA SER A 372 12.69 -15.22 -31.55
C SER A 372 11.65 -14.82 -30.51
N ARG A 373 10.98 -15.79 -29.88
CA ARG A 373 10.03 -15.59 -28.77
C ARG A 373 10.79 -15.46 -27.44
N ASN A 374 10.32 -14.56 -26.54
CA ASN A 374 10.86 -14.28 -25.20
C ASN A 374 12.27 -13.65 -25.19
N VAL A 375 12.37 -12.44 -25.73
CA VAL A 375 13.65 -11.76 -25.96
C VAL A 375 13.92 -10.73 -24.86
N ASP A 376 15.16 -10.71 -24.35
CA ASP A 376 15.70 -9.56 -23.63
C ASP A 376 15.68 -8.36 -24.61
N GLY A 377 14.71 -7.46 -24.49
CA GLY A 377 14.39 -6.45 -25.49
C GLY A 377 15.39 -5.29 -25.52
N VAL A 378 15.54 -4.68 -26.70
CA VAL A 378 16.26 -3.40 -26.88
C VAL A 378 15.21 -2.29 -26.96
N PRO A 379 15.19 -1.33 -26.04
CA PRO A 379 14.16 -0.29 -26.05
C PRO A 379 14.41 0.76 -27.14
N ASP A 380 13.36 1.14 -27.86
CA ASP A 380 13.35 2.29 -28.75
C ASP A 380 13.37 3.60 -27.94
N ALA A 381 13.82 4.68 -28.57
CA ALA A 381 13.68 6.04 -28.05
C ALA A 381 12.21 6.51 -28.12
N ASN A 382 11.46 6.02 -29.10
CA ASN A 382 10.04 6.33 -29.22
C ASN A 382 9.19 5.50 -28.25
N PHE A 383 8.20 6.15 -27.63
CA PHE A 383 7.24 5.49 -26.74
C PHE A 383 5.96 5.10 -27.48
N ASN A 384 5.37 3.96 -27.09
CA ASN A 384 4.00 3.62 -27.45
C ASN A 384 3.04 4.46 -26.58
N THR A 385 2.66 5.64 -27.07
CA THR A 385 1.80 6.57 -26.35
C THR A 385 0.36 6.08 -26.17
N TYR A 386 -0.06 5.04 -26.90
CA TYR A 386 -1.35 4.38 -26.72
C TYR A 386 -1.37 3.45 -25.51
N ALA A 387 -0.20 3.02 -25.02
CA ALA A 387 -0.12 2.21 -23.80
C ALA A 387 -0.48 3.07 -22.58
N SER A 388 -1.57 2.69 -21.91
CA SER A 388 -2.02 3.40 -20.70
C SER A 388 -1.01 3.22 -19.56
N LEU A 389 -0.77 4.30 -18.82
CA LEU A 389 -0.04 4.19 -17.56
C LEU A 389 -0.98 3.59 -16.51
N PRO A 390 -0.55 2.59 -15.72
CA PRO A 390 -1.35 2.02 -14.65
C PRO A 390 -1.51 2.98 -13.46
N PHE A 391 -1.21 4.27 -13.60
CA PHE A 391 -1.48 5.34 -12.65
C PHE A 391 -1.36 6.69 -13.36
N GLY A 392 -2.00 7.73 -12.82
CA GLY A 392 -2.08 9.06 -13.44
C GLY A 392 -3.48 9.42 -13.97
N GLY A 393 -4.44 8.50 -13.90
CA GLY A 393 -5.86 8.87 -13.89
C GLY A 393 -6.24 9.36 -12.50
N PHE A 394 -7.03 10.45 -12.43
CA PHE A 394 -7.70 10.86 -11.20
C PHE A 394 -8.42 9.62 -10.62
N PRO A 395 -8.48 9.40 -9.30
CA PRO A 395 -9.17 8.23 -8.71
C PRO A 395 -10.61 8.05 -9.22
N ALA A 396 -11.24 9.12 -9.69
CA ALA A 396 -12.58 9.14 -10.29
C ALA A 396 -12.65 8.67 -11.77
N SER A 397 -11.54 8.43 -12.46
CA SER A 397 -11.53 8.19 -13.91
C SER A 397 -11.37 6.73 -14.32
N ARG A 398 -11.15 5.80 -13.38
CA ARG A 398 -11.29 4.37 -13.67
C ARG A 398 -12.69 3.94 -13.28
N LYS A 399 -13.60 4.02 -14.24
CA LYS A 399 -14.79 3.16 -14.23
C LYS A 399 -14.26 1.72 -14.23
N PHE A 400 -14.51 1.00 -13.15
CA PHE A 400 -14.37 -0.44 -13.10
C PHE A 400 -15.30 -1.00 -14.19
N GLY A 401 -14.70 -1.65 -15.18
CA GLY A 401 -15.40 -2.41 -16.22
C GLY A 401 -15.14 -3.89 -16.04
#